data_AF-A0A7K2JWK1-F1
#
_entry.id   AF-A0A7K2JWK1-F1
#
_cell.length_a   1.000
_cell.length_b   1.000
_cell.length_c   1.000
_cell.angle_alpha   90.00
_cell.angle_beta   90.00
_cell.angle_gamma   90.00
#
_symmetry.space_group_name_H-M   'P 1'
#
loop_
_entity.id
_entity.type
_entity.pdbx_description
1 polymer ?
#
loop_
_entity_poly.entity_id
_entity_poly.type
_entity_poly.pdbx_seq_one_letter_code
_entity_poly.pdbx_strand_id
1 'polypeptide(L)' 'MTFLDSDVWGGKFFSDGWQDAPAEQPVVEPATGDRLGTVGLSTAEDVGRAAARAAQAQREWAATPPQRRA' A
#
# COMPACT_ATOMS: atom_id res chain seq x y z
N MET A 1 -15.79 -16.03 -7.31
CA MET A 1 -15.52 -15.55 -5.94
C MET A 1 -14.03 -15.65 -5.71
N THR A 2 -13.36 -14.50 -5.69
CA THR A 2 -11.95 -14.38 -5.29
C THR A 2 -11.88 -14.23 -3.78
N PHE A 3 -10.90 -14.88 -3.14
CA PHE A 3 -10.70 -14.86 -1.67
C PHE A 3 -10.38 -13.44 -1.15
N LEU A 4 -9.74 -12.62 -1.99
CA LEU A 4 -9.44 -11.23 -1.71
C LEU A 4 -10.11 -10.35 -2.76
N ASP A 5 -10.70 -9.24 -2.31
CA ASP A 5 -11.27 -8.23 -3.20
C ASP A 5 -10.15 -7.39 -3.82
N SER A 6 -9.81 -7.70 -5.07
CA SER A 6 -8.75 -7.02 -5.81
C SER A 6 -9.09 -5.57 -6.13
N ASP A 7 -10.36 -5.15 -6.10
CA ASP A 7 -10.75 -3.77 -6.43
C ASP A 7 -10.39 -2.80 -5.30
N VAL A 8 -10.19 -3.31 -4.08
CA VAL A 8 -9.78 -2.51 -2.91
C VAL A 8 -8.36 -1.97 -3.06
N TRP A 9 -7.44 -2.75 -3.64
CA TRP A 9 -6.01 -2.45 -3.65
C TRP A 9 -5.33 -2.56 -5.02
N GLY A 10 -6.02 -3.13 -6.01
CA GLY A 10 -5.46 -3.42 -7.31
C GLY A 10 -5.07 -2.13 -8.01
N GLY A 11 -3.80 -2.03 -8.43
CA GLY A 11 -3.29 -0.82 -9.07
C GLY A 11 -3.18 0.39 -8.13
N LYS A 12 -3.32 0.19 -6.83
CA LYS A 12 -3.25 1.23 -5.81
C LYS A 12 -2.02 1.06 -4.93
N PHE A 13 -1.67 2.12 -4.21
CA PHE A 13 -0.75 2.06 -3.08
C PHE A 13 -1.41 2.66 -1.84
N PHE A 14 -1.00 2.22 -0.66
CA PHE A 14 -1.53 2.74 0.60
C PHE A 14 -0.62 3.82 1.18
N SER A 15 -1.17 5.02 1.38
CA SER A 15 -0.52 6.11 2.11
C SER A 15 -1.62 6.98 2.71
N ASP A 16 -1.96 6.77 3.98
CA ASP A 16 -3.11 7.44 4.63
C ASP A 16 -4.45 7.18 3.91
N GLY A 17 -4.61 5.96 3.41
CA GLY A 17 -5.69 5.55 2.52
C GLY A 17 -5.18 4.93 1.22
N TRP A 18 -6.05 4.20 0.52
CA TRP A 18 -5.77 3.66 -0.80
C TRP A 18 -5.82 4.78 -1.84
N GLN A 19 -4.76 4.90 -2.64
CA GLN A 19 -4.62 5.90 -3.70
C GLN A 19 -4.32 5.21 -5.02
N ASP A 20 -4.91 5.70 -6.11
CA ASP A 20 -4.58 5.23 -7.45
C ASP A 20 -3.13 5.52 -7.77
N ALA A 21 -2.43 4.52 -8.31
CA ALA A 21 -1.06 4.69 -8.76
C ALA A 21 -1.01 5.26 -10.18
N PRO A 22 0.01 6.07 -10.50
CA PRO A 22 0.22 6.56 -11.87
C PRO A 22 0.69 5.46 -12.83
N ALA A 23 1.21 4.35 -12.30
CA ALA A 23 1.60 3.17 -13.07
C ALA A 23 1.24 1.90 -12.30
N GLU A 24 1.04 0.82 -13.05
CA GLU A 24 0.63 -0.47 -12.52
C GLU A 24 1.58 -1.58 -12.98
N GLN A 25 1.77 -2.60 -12.15
CA GLN A 25 2.59 -3.77 -12.48
C GLN A 25 1.81 -5.07 -12.25
N PRO A 26 1.73 -5.97 -13.25
CA PRO A 26 1.11 -7.28 -13.07
C PRO A 26 1.96 -8.15 -12.14
N VAL A 27 1.29 -8.86 -11.24
CA VAL A 27 1.91 -9.93 -10.44
C VAL A 27 1.64 -11.24 -11.15
N VAL A 28 2.72 -11.97 -11.45
CA VAL A 28 2.68 -13.19 -12.27
C VAL A 28 3.11 -14.39 -11.44
N GLU A 29 2.36 -15.47 -11.54
CA GLU A 29 2.65 -16.76 -10.94
C GLU A 29 3.86 -17.39 -11.68
N PRO A 30 4.95 -17.77 -10.97
CA PRO A 30 6.18 -18.19 -11.65
C PRO A 30 6.15 -19.55 -12.38
N ALA A 31 5.25 -20.46 -12.01
CA ALA A 31 5.23 -21.84 -12.52
C ALA A 31 4.32 -22.01 -13.74
N THR A 32 3.25 -21.24 -13.84
CA THR A 32 2.21 -21.28 -14.87
C THR A 32 2.25 -20.05 -15.75
N GLY A 33 2.78 -18.93 -15.24
CA GLY A 33 2.77 -17.64 -15.95
C GLY A 33 1.43 -16.90 -15.84
N ASP A 34 0.50 -17.39 -15.02
CA ASP A 34 -0.81 -16.76 -14.86
C ASP A 34 -0.71 -15.44 -14.07
N ARG A 35 -1.59 -14.49 -14.39
CA ARG A 35 -1.69 -13.24 -13.64
C ARG A 35 -2.45 -13.47 -12.33
N LEU A 36 -1.79 -13.18 -11.21
CA LEU A 36 -2.38 -13.23 -9.87
C LEU A 36 -3.12 -11.93 -9.50
N GLY A 37 -2.68 -10.80 -10.06
CA GLY A 37 -3.25 -9.49 -9.76
C GLY A 37 -2.41 -8.35 -10.33
N THR A 38 -2.60 -7.16 -9.77
CA THR A 38 -1.85 -5.95 -10.14
C THR A 38 -1.57 -5.11 -8.91
N VAL A 39 -0.35 -4.58 -8.83
CA VAL A 39 0.07 -3.63 -7.80
C VAL A 39 0.26 -2.24 -8.41
N GLY A 40 0.01 -1.20 -7.63
CA GLY A 40 0.35 0.17 -8.00
C GLY A 40 1.84 0.46 -7.79
N LEU A 41 2.43 1.23 -8.70
CA LEU A 41 3.79 1.75 -8.60
C LEU A 41 3.75 3.22 -8.23
N SER A 42 4.30 3.55 -7.05
CA SER A 42 4.41 4.93 -6.57
C SER A 42 5.58 5.67 -7.21
N THR A 43 5.47 6.99 -7.26
CA THR A 43 6.57 7.88 -7.67
C THR A 43 7.46 8.25 -6.47
N ALA A 44 8.62 8.82 -6.76
CA ALA A 44 9.49 9.39 -5.72
C ALA A 44 8.78 10.50 -4.91
N GLU A 45 7.90 11.28 -5.55
CA GLU A 45 7.12 12.31 -4.88
C GLU A 45 6.12 11.69 -3.90
N ASP A 46 5.41 10.63 -4.31
CA ASP A 46 4.46 9.92 -3.45
C ASP A 46 5.16 9.35 -2.20
N VAL A 47 6.35 8.77 -2.39
CA VAL A 47 7.20 8.28 -1.28
C VAL A 47 7.62 9.43 -0.36
N GLY A 48 7.99 10.59 -0.92
CA GLY A 48 8.30 11.79 -0.14
C GLY A 48 7.14 12.26 0.73
N ARG A 49 5.92 12.32 0.16
CA ARG A 49 4.70 12.67 0.92
C ARG A 49 4.40 11.66 2.02
N ALA A 50 4.50 10.36 1.72
CA ALA A 50 4.28 9.29 2.69
C ALA A 50 5.28 9.37 3.85
N ALA A 51 6.56 9.60 3.58
CA ALA A 51 7.60 9.74 4.60
C ALA A 51 7.37 10.96 5.51
N ALA A 52 6.99 12.11 4.93
CA ALA A 52 6.68 13.31 5.72
C ALA A 52 5.48 13.08 6.66
N ARG A 53 4.45 12.38 6.17
CA ARG A 53 3.28 11.99 6.99
C ARG A 53 3.67 11.01 8.09
N ALA A 54 4.46 9.99 7.77
CA ALA A 54 4.95 9.03 8.75
C ALA A 54 5.77 9.70 9.86
N ALA A 55 6.63 10.66 9.53
CA ALA A 55 7.41 11.42 10.50
C ALA A 55 6.55 12.26 11.47
N GLN A 56 5.38 12.71 11.03
CA GLN A 56 4.41 13.37 11.90
C GLN A 56 3.67 12.36 12.79
N ALA A 57 3.11 11.31 12.19
CA ALA A 57 2.30 10.31 12.91
C ALA A 57 3.12 9.46 13.90
N GLN A 58 4.40 9.23 13.62
CA GLN A 58 5.29 8.40 14.44
C GLN A 58 5.42 8.92 15.88
N ARG A 59 5.34 10.23 16.10
CA ARG A 59 5.44 10.82 17.45
C ARG A 59 4.23 10.48 18.30
N GLU A 60 3.04 10.64 17.73
CA GLU A 60 1.77 10.32 18.40
C GLU A 60 1.67 8.80 18.63
N TRP A 61 2.02 8.00 17.63
CA TRP A 61 2.05 6.54 17.75
C TRP A 61 3.01 6.05 18.85
N ALA A 62 4.20 6.65 18.95
CA ALA A 62 5.16 6.31 19.98
C ALA A 62 4.68 6.63 21.39
N ALA A 63 3.91 7.72 21.55
CA ALA A 63 3.31 8.13 22.82
C ALA A 63 2.07 7.29 23.21
N THR A 64 1.44 6.60 22.26
CA THR A 64 0.30 5.72 22.53
C THR A 64 0.71 4.56 23.46
N PRO A 65 -0.02 4.33 24.59
CA PRO A 65 0.29 3.25 25.52
C PRO A 65 0.28 1.88 24.83
N PRO A 66 1.11 0.91 25.28
CA PRO A 66 1.23 -0.41 24.65
C PRO A 66 -0.12 -1.09 24.41
N GLN A 67 -1.01 -1.08 25.39
CA GLN A 67 -2.34 -1.68 25.31
C GLN A 67 -3.28 -1.05 24.25
N ARG A 68 -2.98 0.17 23.79
CA ARG A 68 -3.76 0.88 22.76
C ARG A 68 -3.17 0.75 21.36
N ARG A 69 -1.88 0.40 21.25
CA ARG A 69 -1.15 0.29 19.97
C ARG A 69 -0.81 -1.14 19.56
N ALA A 70 -1.11 -2.12 20.41
CA ALA A 70 -0.92 -3.55 20.16
C ALA A 70 -1.98 -4.09 19.20
#